data_AF-A0A127SX48-F1
#
_entry.id   AF-A0A127SX48-F1
#
_cell.length_a   1.000
_cell.length_b   1.000
_cell.length_c   1.000
_cell.angle_alpha   90.00
_cell.angle_beta   90.00
_cell.angle_gamma   90.00
#
_symmetry.space_group_name_H-M   'P 1'
#
loop_
_entity.id
_entity.type
_entity.pdbx_description
1 polymer ?
#
loop_
_entity_poly.entity_id
_entity_poly.type
_entity_poly.pdbx_seq_one_letter_code
_entity_poly.pdbx_strand_id
1 'polypeptide(L)'
;KERFRYFIKVPELAAFYNEITDYRTAEDVGVDRPNKNERLHHIPPTPEQEDFIQKLMQFAKTGDATLLGRLPLSETEEKAKMLIATDYARKMALDMRMIDPNYEDHPDNKASHCAKMIAEYYHKYEAHKGTQFVFSDLGTYQPGEGWNVYSEIKR
;
A
#
# COMPACT_ATOMS: atom_id res chain seq x y z
N LYS A 1 -7.17 31.30 -3.06
CA LYS A 1 -6.49 31.79 -1.83
C LYS A 1 -5.22 30.94 -1.62
N GLU A 2 -4.17 31.20 -2.40
CA GLU A 2 -2.87 30.48 -2.38
C GLU A 2 -1.97 30.96 -1.21
N ARG A 3 -2.43 30.86 0.05
CA ARG A 3 -1.71 31.46 1.19
C ARG A 3 -0.46 30.70 1.67
N PHE A 4 -0.15 29.53 1.11
CA PHE A 4 0.92 28.65 1.60
C PHE A 4 1.92 28.20 0.53
N ARG A 5 1.93 28.81 -0.66
CA ARG A 5 2.76 28.32 -1.77
C ARG A 5 4.25 28.66 -1.62
N TYR A 6 4.60 29.68 -0.84
CA TYR A 6 5.98 30.10 -0.62
C TYR A 6 6.22 30.34 0.87
N PHE A 7 6.91 29.40 1.52
CA PHE A 7 7.41 29.60 2.86
C PHE A 7 8.68 30.46 2.77
N ILE A 8 8.52 31.78 2.77
CA ILE A 8 9.63 32.73 2.64
C ILE A 8 10.55 32.69 3.87
N LYS A 9 10.01 32.29 5.03
CA LYS A 9 10.70 32.33 6.34
C LYS A 9 11.06 30.96 6.93
N VAL A 10 11.21 29.92 6.10
CA VAL A 10 11.63 28.58 6.59
C VAL A 10 12.97 28.64 7.32
N PRO A 11 13.99 29.37 6.84
CA PRO A 11 15.28 29.42 7.54
C PRO A 11 15.15 30.00 8.96
N GLU A 12 14.39 31.08 9.13
CA GLU A 12 14.16 31.70 10.42
C GLU A 12 13.33 30.80 11.35
N LEU A 13 12.31 30.13 10.82
CA LEU A 13 11.52 29.17 11.59
C LEU A 13 12.35 27.96 12.04
N ALA A 14 13.22 27.43 11.17
CA ALA A 14 14.13 26.34 11.50
C ALA A 14 15.14 26.79 12.57
N ALA A 15 15.66 28.01 12.49
CA ALA A 15 16.55 28.58 13.50
C ALA A 15 15.86 28.68 14.87
N PHE A 16 14.64 29.22 14.93
CA PHE A 16 13.85 29.26 16.17
C PHE A 16 13.53 27.86 16.72
N TYR A 17 13.24 26.89 15.85
CA TYR A 17 12.97 25.53 16.28
C TYR A 17 14.22 24.85 16.86
N ASN A 18 15.39 25.08 16.29
CA ASN A 18 16.67 24.56 16.77
C ASN A 18 17.07 25.14 18.15
N GLU A 19 16.55 26.30 18.56
CA GLU A 19 16.76 26.83 19.92
C GLU A 19 16.05 26.01 21.01
N ILE A 20 14.98 25.30 20.65
CA ILE A 20 14.12 24.57 21.59
C ILE A 20 14.07 23.05 21.34
N THR A 21 14.82 22.54 20.37
CA THR A 21 14.84 21.11 20.01
C THR A 21 16.22 20.68 19.56
N ASP A 22 16.72 19.57 20.12
CA ASP A 22 17.89 18.84 19.62
C ASP A 22 17.42 17.67 18.75
N TYR A 23 18.00 17.53 17.57
CA TYR A 23 17.76 16.43 16.66
C TYR A 23 19.10 15.79 16.32
N ARG A 24 19.21 14.49 16.56
CA ARG A 24 20.39 13.70 16.22
C ARG A 24 19.98 12.54 15.34
N THR A 25 20.64 12.41 14.20
CA THR A 25 20.56 11.22 13.37
C THR A 25 21.37 10.08 13.99
N ALA A 26 21.14 8.84 13.56
CA ALA A 26 21.99 7.72 13.97
C ALA A 26 23.46 7.90 13.54
N GLU A 27 23.72 8.67 12.48
CA GLU A 27 25.07 9.03 12.03
C GLU A 27 25.74 10.00 13.01
N ASP A 28 25.00 11.00 13.49
CA ASP A 28 25.50 11.99 14.48
C ASP A 28 25.87 11.34 15.83
N VAL A 29 25.26 10.20 16.14
CA VAL A 29 25.47 9.46 17.40
C VAL A 29 26.47 8.29 17.23
N GLY A 30 26.89 8.00 15.99
CA GLY A 30 27.86 6.94 15.71
C GLY A 30 27.35 5.53 16.02
N VAL A 31 26.04 5.28 15.83
CA VAL A 31 25.44 3.96 16.10
C VAL A 31 25.92 2.95 15.05
N ASP A 32 26.64 1.92 15.50
CA ASP A 32 27.02 0.80 14.64
C ASP A 32 25.78 -0.02 14.24
N ARG A 33 25.51 -0.10 12.93
CA ARG A 33 24.35 -0.81 12.38
C ARG A 33 24.64 -1.27 10.95
N PRO A 34 24.05 -2.38 10.51
CA PRO A 34 24.21 -2.85 9.13
C PRO A 34 23.64 -1.84 8.12
N ASN A 35 24.23 -1.83 6.92
CA ASN A 35 23.73 -1.03 5.80
C ASN A 35 22.35 -1.51 5.35
N LYS A 36 21.39 -0.59 5.22
CA LYS A 36 20.05 -0.87 4.72
C LYS A 36 20.14 -1.32 3.25
N ASN A 37 19.66 -2.52 2.94
CA ASN A 37 19.49 -3.00 1.57
C ASN A 37 18.01 -2.87 1.17
N GLU A 38 17.70 -1.85 0.37
CA GLU A 38 16.34 -1.57 -0.08
C GLU A 38 16.17 -2.03 -1.54
N ARG A 39 15.10 -2.79 -1.80
CA ARG A 39 14.79 -3.33 -3.13
C ARG A 39 13.34 -3.03 -3.47
N LEU A 40 13.15 -2.36 -4.60
CA LEU A 40 11.82 -2.11 -5.15
C LEU A 40 11.45 -3.22 -6.12
N HIS A 41 10.30 -3.86 -5.87
CA HIS A 41 9.78 -4.92 -6.73
C HIS A 41 8.71 -4.35 -7.66
N HIS A 42 8.99 -4.38 -8.96
CA HIS A 42 8.02 -4.04 -9.99
C HIS A 42 7.31 -5.31 -10.44
N ILE A 43 6.01 -5.40 -10.16
CA ILE A 43 5.15 -6.52 -10.54
C ILE A 43 4.17 -5.99 -11.59
N PRO A 44 4.09 -6.60 -12.78
CA PRO A 44 3.13 -6.20 -13.80
C PRO A 44 1.69 -6.53 -13.36
N PRO A 45 0.68 -5.79 -13.85
CA PRO A 45 -0.71 -6.15 -13.56
C PRO A 45 -1.07 -7.50 -14.20
N THR A 46 -1.88 -8.27 -13.49
CA THR A 46 -2.54 -9.47 -14.02
C THR A 46 -3.63 -9.07 -15.04
N PRO A 47 -4.09 -9.98 -15.92
CA PRO A 47 -5.16 -9.69 -16.87
C PRO A 47 -6.45 -9.15 -16.21
N GLU A 48 -6.80 -9.66 -15.03
CA GLU A 48 -7.97 -9.18 -14.28
C GLU A 48 -7.76 -7.77 -13.72
N GLN A 49 -6.54 -7.45 -13.26
CA GLN A 49 -6.20 -6.09 -12.83
C GLN A 49 -6.24 -5.11 -14.01
N GLU A 50 -5.78 -5.51 -15.20
CA GLU A 50 -5.84 -4.66 -16.40
C GLU A 50 -7.29 -4.32 -16.79
N ASP A 51 -8.19 -5.31 -16.79
CA ASP A 51 -9.61 -5.10 -17.02
C ASP A 51 -10.22 -4.18 -15.94
N PHE A 52 -9.90 -4.42 -14.67
CA PHE A 52 -10.41 -3.61 -13.57
C PHE A 52 -9.91 -2.16 -13.63
N ILE A 53 -8.68 -1.92 -14.09
CA ILE A 53 -8.15 -0.57 -14.33
C ILE A 53 -9.00 0.18 -15.35
N GLN A 54 -9.45 -0.47 -16.43
CA GLN A 54 -10.33 0.17 -17.42
C GLN A 54 -11.67 0.57 -16.80
N LYS A 55 -12.30 -0.35 -16.04
CA LYS A 55 -13.54 -0.08 -15.30
C LYS A 55 -13.38 1.08 -14.33
N LEU A 56 -12.26 1.13 -13.59
CA LEU A 56 -11.96 2.18 -12.64
C LEU A 56 -11.77 3.55 -13.30
N MET A 57 -11.09 3.60 -14.45
CA MET A 57 -10.95 4.83 -15.24
C MET A 57 -12.29 5.34 -15.76
N GLN A 58 -13.17 4.44 -16.20
CA GLN A 58 -14.51 4.80 -16.64
C GLN A 58 -15.35 5.31 -15.46
N PHE A 59 -15.33 4.63 -14.32
CA PHE A 59 -15.97 5.10 -13.07
C PHE A 59 -15.49 6.49 -12.66
N ALA A 60 -14.18 6.76 -12.67
CA ALA A 60 -13.65 8.06 -12.31
C ALA A 60 -14.21 9.19 -13.21
N LYS A 61 -14.39 8.91 -14.51
CA LYS A 61 -14.97 9.84 -15.49
C LYS A 61 -16.48 10.01 -15.29
N THR A 62 -17.24 8.92 -15.24
CA THR A 62 -18.71 8.95 -15.32
C THR A 62 -19.41 9.03 -13.96
N GLY A 63 -18.79 8.49 -12.90
CA GLY A 63 -19.45 8.25 -11.62
C GLY A 63 -20.37 7.03 -11.59
N ASP A 64 -20.38 6.21 -12.64
CA ASP A 64 -21.19 5.00 -12.69
C ASP A 64 -20.58 3.88 -11.83
N ALA A 65 -21.08 3.77 -10.61
CA ALA A 65 -20.60 2.80 -9.62
C ALA A 65 -20.92 1.34 -9.98
N THR A 66 -21.83 1.09 -10.91
CA THR A 66 -22.17 -0.28 -11.35
C THR A 66 -21.00 -0.96 -12.06
N LEU A 67 -20.10 -0.17 -12.66
CA LEU A 67 -18.83 -0.63 -13.23
C LEU A 67 -17.90 -1.28 -12.21
N LEU A 68 -18.05 -0.93 -10.93
CA LEU A 68 -17.30 -1.50 -9.80
C LEU A 68 -18.11 -2.57 -9.05
N GLY A 69 -19.26 -3.01 -9.60
CA GLY A 69 -20.16 -3.96 -8.94
C GLY A 69 -20.92 -3.36 -7.75
N ARG A 70 -21.03 -2.04 -7.66
CA ARG A 70 -21.76 -1.34 -6.59
C ARG A 70 -23.14 -0.87 -7.04
N LEU A 71 -23.99 -0.56 -6.07
CA LEU A 71 -25.20 0.23 -6.31
C LEU A 71 -24.81 1.67 -6.73
N PRO A 72 -25.72 2.41 -7.40
CA PRO A 72 -25.51 3.82 -7.73
C PRO A 72 -25.11 4.66 -6.51
N LEU A 73 -24.25 5.66 -6.73
CA LEU A 73 -23.74 6.50 -5.65
C LEU A 73 -24.87 7.32 -5.02
N SER A 74 -24.82 7.45 -3.69
CA SER A 74 -25.58 8.48 -2.98
C SER A 74 -25.00 9.88 -3.22
N GLU A 75 -25.77 10.94 -2.94
CA GLU A 75 -25.31 12.33 -3.07
C GLU A 75 -24.02 12.64 -2.28
N THR A 76 -23.81 11.96 -1.15
CA THR A 76 -22.59 12.10 -0.35
C THR A 76 -21.41 11.37 -1.00
N GLU A 77 -21.65 10.18 -1.56
CA GLU A 77 -20.62 9.41 -2.25
C GLU A 77 -20.19 10.04 -3.57
N GLU A 78 -21.07 10.74 -4.28
CA GLU A 78 -20.70 11.49 -5.48
C GLU A 78 -19.59 12.52 -5.20
N LYS A 79 -19.67 13.20 -4.05
CA LYS A 79 -18.62 14.14 -3.60
C LYS A 79 -17.32 13.41 -3.22
N ALA A 80 -17.42 12.14 -2.83
CA ALA A 80 -16.30 11.28 -2.45
C ALA A 80 -15.85 10.33 -3.58
N LYS A 81 -16.34 10.48 -4.81
CA LYS A 81 -16.09 9.57 -5.94
C LYS A 81 -14.61 9.23 -6.13
N MET A 82 -13.73 10.22 -6.06
CA MET A 82 -12.28 10.01 -6.23
C MET A 82 -11.63 9.26 -5.05
N LEU A 83 -12.18 9.39 -3.85
CA LEU A 83 -11.74 8.60 -2.69
C LEU A 83 -12.14 7.14 -2.88
N ILE A 84 -13.36 6.88 -3.37
CA ILE A 84 -13.80 5.51 -3.71
C ILE A 84 -12.89 4.93 -4.79
N ALA A 85 -12.61 5.66 -5.87
CA ALA A 85 -11.72 5.18 -6.93
C ALA A 85 -10.32 4.82 -6.39
N THR A 86 -9.77 5.66 -5.51
CA THR A 86 -8.44 5.43 -4.92
C THR A 86 -8.43 4.23 -3.96
N ASP A 87 -9.50 4.02 -3.19
CA ASP A 87 -9.64 2.84 -2.32
C ASP A 87 -9.65 1.55 -3.14
N TYR A 88 -10.47 1.49 -4.20
CA TYR A 88 -10.50 0.35 -5.12
C TYR A 88 -9.14 0.13 -5.78
N ALA A 89 -8.47 1.18 -6.28
CA ALA A 89 -7.13 1.09 -6.85
C ALA A 89 -6.12 0.43 -5.89
N ARG A 90 -6.14 0.83 -4.61
CA ARG A 90 -5.22 0.26 -3.61
C ARG A 90 -5.54 -1.20 -3.31
N LYS A 91 -6.83 -1.58 -3.27
CA LYS A 91 -7.28 -2.97 -3.09
C LYS A 91 -6.83 -3.85 -4.26
N MET A 92 -7.19 -3.50 -5.50
CA MET A 92 -6.80 -4.31 -6.68
C MET A 92 -5.29 -4.43 -6.82
N ALA A 93 -4.52 -3.38 -6.50
CA ALA A 93 -3.06 -3.40 -6.62
C ALA A 93 -2.39 -4.33 -5.60
N LEU A 94 -3.07 -4.66 -4.49
CA LEU A 94 -2.62 -5.68 -3.56
C LEU A 94 -3.04 -7.07 -4.07
N ASP A 95 -4.35 -7.27 -4.21
CA ASP A 95 -4.96 -8.53 -4.65
C ASP A 95 -6.43 -8.27 -5.05
N MET A 96 -6.90 -8.86 -6.14
CA MET A 96 -8.29 -8.70 -6.59
C MET A 96 -9.30 -9.23 -5.54
N ARG A 97 -8.90 -10.21 -4.71
CA ARG A 97 -9.71 -10.76 -3.62
C ARG A 97 -10.00 -9.77 -2.49
N MET A 98 -9.29 -8.63 -2.45
CA MET A 98 -9.64 -7.50 -1.59
C MET A 98 -10.89 -6.73 -2.05
N ILE A 99 -11.30 -6.91 -3.30
CA ILE A 99 -12.52 -6.33 -3.88
C ILE A 99 -13.66 -7.33 -3.77
N ASP A 100 -13.43 -8.56 -4.22
CA ASP A 100 -14.40 -9.66 -4.13
C ASP A 100 -13.65 -10.98 -3.86
N PRO A 101 -13.93 -11.70 -2.76
CA PRO A 101 -13.27 -12.96 -2.45
C PRO A 101 -13.40 -14.06 -3.51
N ASN A 102 -14.32 -13.93 -4.47
CA ASN A 102 -14.53 -14.88 -5.56
C ASN A 102 -13.53 -14.75 -6.72
N TYR A 103 -12.68 -13.72 -6.75
CA TYR A 103 -11.60 -13.63 -7.74
C TYR A 103 -10.60 -14.79 -7.57
N GLU A 104 -10.01 -15.22 -8.68
CA GLU A 104 -9.04 -16.31 -8.66
C GLU A 104 -7.69 -15.87 -8.05
N ASP A 105 -6.99 -16.84 -7.45
CA ASP A 105 -5.64 -16.63 -6.96
C ASP A 105 -4.64 -16.70 -8.13
N HIS A 106 -4.28 -15.53 -8.66
CA HIS A 106 -3.30 -15.45 -9.75
C HIS A 106 -1.85 -15.49 -9.22
N PRO A 107 -0.95 -16.36 -9.73
CA PRO A 107 0.41 -16.51 -9.20
C PRO A 107 1.25 -15.22 -9.28
N ASP A 108 0.97 -14.35 -10.25
CA ASP A 108 1.64 -13.05 -10.42
C ASP A 108 1.02 -11.91 -9.60
N ASN A 109 0.13 -12.18 -8.64
CA ASN A 109 -0.34 -11.17 -7.71
C ASN A 109 0.76 -10.79 -6.67
N LYS A 110 0.60 -9.64 -6.01
CA LYS A 110 1.61 -9.11 -5.07
C LYS A 110 1.78 -9.98 -3.82
N ALA A 111 0.71 -10.60 -3.32
CA ALA A 111 0.76 -11.49 -2.16
C ALA A 111 1.58 -12.75 -2.47
N SER A 112 1.37 -13.38 -3.62
CA SER A 112 2.09 -14.57 -4.09
C SER A 112 3.57 -14.30 -4.34
N HIS A 113 3.90 -13.16 -4.98
CA HIS A 113 5.30 -12.72 -5.10
C HIS A 113 5.97 -12.51 -3.73
N CYS A 114 5.25 -11.88 -2.79
CA CYS A 114 5.74 -11.65 -1.43
C CYS A 114 6.00 -12.99 -0.71
N ALA A 115 5.03 -13.91 -0.71
CA ALA A 115 5.13 -15.22 -0.09
C ALA A 115 6.32 -16.03 -0.64
N LYS A 116 6.46 -16.07 -1.97
CA LYS A 116 7.59 -16.72 -2.64
C LYS A 116 8.94 -16.18 -2.17
N MET A 117 9.09 -14.85 -2.15
CA MET A 117 10.33 -14.23 -1.70
C MET A 117 10.65 -14.48 -0.23
N ILE A 118 9.63 -14.42 0.64
CA ILE A 118 9.78 -14.71 2.07
C ILE A 118 10.25 -16.16 2.28
N ALA A 119 9.65 -17.11 1.57
CA ALA A 119 10.03 -18.52 1.63
C ALA A 119 11.45 -18.75 1.11
N GLU A 120 11.83 -18.11 -0.01
CA GLU A 120 13.18 -18.16 -0.56
C GLU A 120 14.22 -17.66 0.46
N TYR A 121 13.97 -16.51 1.10
CA TYR A 121 14.87 -15.95 2.11
C TYR A 121 14.90 -16.78 3.39
N TYR A 122 13.77 -17.32 3.81
CA TYR A 122 13.67 -18.21 4.98
C TYR A 122 14.61 -19.41 4.82
N HIS A 123 14.49 -20.14 3.71
CA HIS A 123 15.34 -21.31 3.45
C HIS A 123 16.79 -20.94 3.16
N LYS A 124 17.04 -19.84 2.44
CA LYS A 124 18.41 -19.40 2.13
C LYS A 124 19.22 -19.05 3.38
N TYR A 125 18.57 -18.54 4.42
CA TYR A 125 19.22 -18.09 5.65
C TYR A 125 18.84 -18.93 6.88
N GLU A 126 18.41 -20.18 6.69
CA GLU A 126 18.01 -21.12 7.74
C GLU A 126 19.02 -21.20 8.90
N ALA A 127 20.32 -21.25 8.59
CA ALA A 127 21.40 -21.30 9.58
C ALA A 127 21.44 -20.09 10.53
N HIS A 128 20.98 -18.92 10.08
CA HIS A 128 20.97 -17.69 10.86
C HIS A 128 19.68 -17.51 11.66
N LYS A 129 18.62 -18.30 11.36
CA LYS A 129 17.29 -18.17 11.95
C LYS A 129 16.77 -16.72 11.93
N GLY A 130 16.91 -16.06 10.78
CA GLY A 130 16.54 -14.66 10.61
C GLY A 130 15.04 -14.42 10.81
N THR A 131 14.70 -13.30 11.43
CA THR A 131 13.31 -12.83 11.58
C THR A 131 12.91 -11.98 10.38
N GLN A 132 11.74 -12.27 9.81
CA GLN A 132 11.14 -11.48 8.73
C GLN A 132 9.88 -10.78 9.25
N PHE A 133 9.75 -9.50 8.95
CA PHE A 133 8.55 -8.71 9.28
C PHE A 133 7.79 -8.38 8.00
N VAL A 134 6.49 -8.63 8.01
CA VAL A 134 5.58 -8.30 6.91
C VAL A 134 4.60 -7.25 7.39
N PHE A 135 4.48 -6.16 6.64
CA PHE A 135 3.55 -5.08 6.93
C PHE A 135 2.64 -4.86 5.73
N SER A 136 1.34 -4.79 5.99
CA SER A 136 0.33 -4.37 5.03
C SER A 136 -0.62 -3.40 5.71
N ASP A 137 -0.86 -2.27 5.04
CA ASP A 137 -1.82 -1.25 5.42
C ASP A 137 -3.27 -1.65 5.12
N LEU A 138 -3.46 -2.58 4.18
CA LEU A 138 -4.74 -3.16 3.78
C LEU A 138 -4.85 -4.63 4.14
N GLY A 139 -6.08 -5.13 4.29
CA GLY A 139 -6.33 -6.54 4.62
C GLY A 139 -5.80 -6.89 6.02
N THR A 140 -5.87 -5.96 6.97
CA THR A 140 -5.59 -6.24 8.38
C THR A 140 -6.60 -7.25 8.90
N TYR A 141 -6.13 -8.18 9.73
CA TYR A 141 -6.97 -9.24 10.28
C TYR A 141 -8.18 -8.64 11.02
N GLN A 142 -9.37 -9.10 10.67
CA GLN A 142 -10.61 -8.84 11.41
C GLN A 142 -11.20 -10.18 11.90
N PRO A 143 -11.61 -10.29 13.18
CA PRO A 143 -12.28 -11.50 13.65
C PRO A 143 -13.62 -11.70 12.94
N GLY A 144 -13.85 -12.86 12.32
CA GLY A 144 -15.18 -13.22 11.78
C GLY A 144 -15.31 -13.36 10.25
N GLU A 145 -14.30 -13.92 9.61
CA GLU A 145 -14.27 -14.34 8.19
C GLU A 145 -14.11 -13.24 7.12
N GLY A 146 -13.17 -13.50 6.23
CA GLY A 146 -12.79 -12.64 5.11
C GLY A 146 -11.39 -12.99 4.63
N TRP A 147 -11.15 -12.84 3.32
CA TRP A 147 -9.80 -12.96 2.77
C TRP A 147 -8.92 -11.87 3.39
N ASN A 148 -7.70 -12.22 3.82
CA ASN A 148 -6.74 -11.26 4.31
C ASN A 148 -5.32 -11.63 3.87
N VAL A 149 -4.52 -10.60 3.62
CA VAL A 149 -3.18 -10.74 3.03
C VAL A 149 -2.21 -11.51 3.93
N TYR A 150 -2.34 -11.40 5.25
CA TYR A 150 -1.44 -12.06 6.19
C TYR A 150 -1.67 -13.58 6.21
N SER A 151 -2.93 -14.00 6.20
CA SER A 151 -3.30 -15.41 6.06
C SER A 151 -2.90 -15.97 4.69
N GLU A 152 -3.08 -15.19 3.62
CA GLU A 152 -2.69 -15.60 2.27
C GLU A 152 -1.18 -15.83 2.17
N ILE A 153 -0.36 -14.88 2.65
CA ILE A 153 1.11 -14.99 2.60
C ILE A 153 1.61 -16.19 3.42
N LYS A 154 0.88 -16.58 4.47
CA LYS A 154 1.25 -17.68 5.35
C LYS A 154 0.86 -19.07 4.82
N ARG A 155 -0.07 -19.14 3.87
CA ARG A 155 -0.64 -20.39 3.34
C ARG A 155 0.43 -21.27 2.70
#